data_AF-A0A257PYE1-F1
#
_entry.id   AF-A0A257PYE1-F1
#
_cell.length_a   1.000
_cell.length_b   1.000
_cell.length_c   1.000
_cell.angle_alpha   90.00
_cell.angle_beta   90.00
_cell.angle_gamma   90.00
#
_symmetry.space_group_name_H-M   'P 1'
#
loop_
_entity.id
_entity.type
_entity.pdbx_description
1 polymer ?
#
loop_
_entity_poly.entity_id
_entity_poly.type
_entity_poly.pdbx_seq_one_letter_code
_entity_poly.pdbx_strand_id
1 'polypeptide(L)'
;EVADLDGATRRLPADILLPFFGLAMELGPVAEWGFALERHHVVVDPATMQTTAPGIFSIGDVVTYPGKLKLILQGFAEAAVAAHGIYPLIHPDTALHFEYSTTKGVPT
;
A
#
# COMPACT_ATOMS: atom_id res chain seq x y z
N GLU A 1 -32.71 -15.53 0.08
CA GLU A 1 -32.67 -16.82 0.80
C GLU A 1 -31.45 -16.77 1.71
N VAL A 2 -31.58 -17.19 2.96
CA VAL A 2 -30.48 -17.19 3.94
C VAL A 2 -30.31 -18.59 4.47
N ALA A 3 -29.06 -19.01 4.65
CA ALA A 3 -28.71 -20.29 5.27
C ALA A 3 -28.46 -20.10 6.77
N ASP A 4 -28.82 -21.09 7.58
CA ASP A 4 -28.36 -21.22 8.95
C ASP A 4 -27.06 -22.04 9.05
N LEU A 5 -26.57 -22.24 10.27
CA LEU A 5 -25.32 -22.97 10.53
C LEU A 5 -25.44 -24.48 10.25
N ASP A 6 -26.66 -25.01 10.19
CA ASP A 6 -26.94 -26.42 9.90
C ASP A 6 -27.17 -26.66 8.40
N GLY A 7 -27.04 -25.61 7.57
CA GLY A 7 -27.19 -25.67 6.12
C GLY A 7 -28.64 -25.65 5.65
N ALA A 8 -29.62 -25.48 6.55
CA ALA A 8 -31.00 -25.30 6.15
C ALA A 8 -31.22 -23.86 5.63
N THR A 9 -32.04 -23.73 4.59
CA THR A 9 -32.29 -22.43 3.96
C THR A 9 -33.71 -21.94 4.22
N ARG A 10 -33.84 -20.62 4.40
CA ARG A 10 -35.13 -19.96 4.61
C ARG A 10 -35.24 -18.65 3.82
N ARG A 11 -36.48 -18.33 3.41
CA ARG A 11 -36.85 -17.02 2.89
C ARG A 11 -37.28 -16.13 4.06
N LEU A 12 -36.65 -14.95 4.17
CA LEU A 12 -37.03 -13.92 5.13
C LEU A 12 -37.66 -12.76 4.36
N PRO A 13 -38.85 -12.27 4.75
CA PRO A 13 -39.40 -11.04 4.20
C PRO A 13 -38.57 -9.85 4.68
N ALA A 14 -38.03 -9.07 3.75
CA ALA A 14 -37.26 -7.86 4.03
C ALA A 14 -37.29 -6.93 2.82
N ASP A 15 -37.35 -5.62 3.07
CA ASP A 15 -37.27 -4.59 2.03
C ASP A 15 -35.81 -4.23 1.71
N ILE A 16 -34.92 -4.34 2.70
CA ILE A 16 -33.51 -3.95 2.61
C ILE A 16 -32.63 -4.98 3.32
N LEU A 17 -31.50 -5.33 2.70
CA LEU A 17 -30.43 -6.14 3.28
C LEU A 17 -29.19 -5.26 3.50
N LEU A 18 -28.66 -5.26 4.73
CA LEU A 18 -27.42 -4.56 5.11
C LEU A 18 -26.34 -5.58 5.50
N PRO A 19 -25.52 -6.07 4.54
CA PRO A 19 -24.52 -7.09 4.81
C PRO A 19 -23.21 -6.47 5.35
N PHE A 20 -23.00 -6.52 6.67
CA PHE A 20 -21.78 -6.02 7.32
C PHE A 20 -20.72 -7.14 7.47
N PHE A 21 -20.32 -7.78 6.37
CA PHE A 21 -19.35 -8.89 6.39
C PHE A 21 -17.88 -8.46 6.59
N GLY A 22 -17.63 -7.15 6.64
CA GLY A 22 -16.27 -6.61 6.69
C GLY A 22 -15.62 -6.53 5.31
N LEU A 23 -14.30 -6.30 5.30
CA LEU A 23 -13.49 -6.17 4.09
C LEU A 23 -12.52 -7.35 4.00
N ALA A 24 -12.40 -7.95 2.81
CA ALA A 24 -11.34 -8.89 2.50
C ALA A 24 -10.12 -8.13 1.98
N MET A 25 -8.95 -8.35 2.60
CA MET A 25 -7.71 -7.75 2.15
C MET A 25 -7.01 -8.68 1.16
N GLU A 26 -7.24 -8.44 -0.13
CA GLU A 26 -6.57 -9.15 -1.21
C GLU A 26 -5.86 -8.14 -2.12
N LEU A 27 -4.62 -8.45 -2.54
CA LEU A 27 -3.93 -7.61 -3.55
C LEU A 27 -4.67 -7.62 -4.89
N GLY A 28 -5.47 -8.66 -5.16
CA GLY A 28 -6.16 -8.81 -6.43
C GLY A 28 -5.18 -8.76 -7.61
N PRO A 29 -5.53 -8.06 -8.71
CA PRO A 29 -4.71 -7.97 -9.92
C PRO A 29 -3.31 -7.37 -9.71
N VAL A 30 -3.11 -6.60 -8.63
CA VAL A 30 -1.82 -5.98 -8.32
C VAL A 30 -0.74 -7.03 -8.08
N ALA A 31 -1.10 -8.23 -7.62
CA ALA A 31 -0.17 -9.34 -7.43
C ALA A 31 0.51 -9.83 -8.73
N GLU A 32 -0.04 -9.48 -9.90
CA GLU A 32 0.46 -9.91 -11.21
C GLU A 32 1.41 -8.89 -11.87
N TRP A 33 1.71 -7.77 -11.21
CA TRP A 33 2.51 -6.68 -11.78
C TRP A 33 4.03 -6.97 -11.87
N GLY A 34 4.46 -8.20 -11.58
CA GLY A 34 5.83 -8.65 -11.80
C GLY A 34 6.85 -8.24 -10.73
N PHE A 35 6.41 -7.78 -9.57
CA PHE A 35 7.28 -7.61 -8.39
C PHE A 35 7.23 -8.84 -7.48
N ALA A 36 8.25 -9.00 -6.64
CA ALA A 36 8.33 -10.08 -5.67
C ALA A 36 7.32 -9.88 -4.53
N LEU A 37 6.70 -10.99 -4.12
CA LEU A 37 5.80 -11.07 -2.99
C LEU A 37 6.33 -12.06 -1.95
N GLU A 38 6.19 -11.71 -0.67
CA GLU A 38 6.38 -12.63 0.45
C GLU A 38 5.13 -12.59 1.34
N ARG A 39 4.44 -13.73 1.50
CA ARG A 39 3.20 -13.84 2.29
C ARG A 39 2.19 -12.72 1.96
N HIS A 40 1.94 -12.51 0.66
CA HIS A 40 1.06 -11.47 0.13
C HIS A 40 1.51 -10.02 0.43
N HIS A 41 2.77 -9.79 0.79
CA HIS A 41 3.35 -8.46 0.93
C HIS A 41 4.39 -8.19 -0.13
N VAL A 42 4.43 -6.95 -0.62
CA VAL A 42 5.39 -6.50 -1.64
C VAL A 42 6.77 -6.37 -1.02
N VAL A 43 7.75 -7.08 -1.58
CA VAL A 43 9.15 -6.96 -1.17
C VAL A 43 9.71 -5.67 -1.76
N VAL A 44 10.36 -4.85 -0.91
CA VAL A 44 10.97 -3.57 -1.31
C VAL A 44 12.39 -3.44 -0.78
N ASP A 45 13.19 -2.60 -1.43
CA ASP A 45 14.47 -2.11 -0.90
C ASP A 45 14.20 -1.03 0.18
N PRO A 46 14.63 -1.21 1.44
CA PRO A 46 14.45 -0.22 2.51
C PRO A 46 15.05 1.17 2.24
N ALA A 47 16.06 1.27 1.38
CA ALA A 47 16.73 2.53 1.10
C ALA A 47 15.95 3.42 0.12
N THR A 48 15.08 2.83 -0.70
CA THR A 48 14.40 3.53 -1.81
C THR A 48 12.91 3.30 -1.86
N MET A 49 12.40 2.27 -1.16
CA MET A 49 11.06 1.70 -1.29
C MET A 49 10.73 1.14 -2.68
N GLN A 50 11.74 0.94 -3.52
CA GLN A 50 11.56 0.35 -4.84
C GLN A 50 11.27 -1.15 -4.71
N THR A 51 10.30 -1.64 -5.45
CA THR A 51 10.02 -3.07 -5.57
C THR A 51 11.08 -3.75 -6.45
N THR A 52 11.01 -5.08 -6.60
CA THR A 52 11.87 -5.77 -7.58
C THR A 52 11.54 -5.43 -9.03
N ALA A 53 10.38 -4.83 -9.30
CA ALA A 53 10.02 -4.31 -10.61
C ALA A 53 10.52 -2.85 -10.75
N PRO A 54 11.43 -2.55 -11.71
CA PRO A 54 11.98 -1.21 -11.87
C PRO A 54 10.90 -0.14 -12.10
N GLY A 55 11.03 1.00 -11.42
CA GLY A 55 10.08 2.11 -11.53
C GLY A 55 8.77 1.92 -10.74
N ILE A 56 8.55 0.75 -10.13
CA ILE A 56 7.41 0.51 -9.23
C ILE A 56 7.89 0.59 -7.79
N PHE A 57 7.23 1.43 -7.00
CA PHE A 57 7.49 1.67 -5.59
C PHE A 57 6.26 1.31 -4.77
N SER A 58 6.47 0.88 -3.53
CA SER A 58 5.38 0.51 -2.63
C SER A 58 5.72 0.91 -1.19
N ILE A 59 4.70 1.26 -0.40
CA ILE A 59 4.86 1.74 0.98
C ILE A 59 3.70 1.27 1.85
N GLY A 60 3.81 1.43 3.17
CA GLY A 60 2.71 1.24 4.11
C GLY A 60 2.52 -0.22 4.52
N ASP A 61 1.28 -0.63 4.75
CA ASP A 61 1.00 -1.97 5.28
C ASP A 61 1.22 -3.08 4.26
N VAL A 62 1.23 -2.77 2.97
CA VAL A 62 1.38 -3.78 1.91
C VAL A 62 2.84 -4.23 1.73
N VAL A 63 3.84 -3.51 2.27
CA VAL A 63 5.25 -3.84 2.06
C VAL A 63 5.87 -4.72 3.14
N THR A 64 6.94 -5.42 2.79
CA THR A 64 7.78 -6.19 3.70
C THR A 64 9.27 -5.98 3.42
N TYR A 65 10.04 -5.92 4.49
CA TYR A 65 11.51 -5.89 4.51
C TYR A 65 12.00 -6.12 5.97
N PRO A 66 13.27 -6.46 6.20
CA PRO A 66 13.78 -6.73 7.54
C PRO A 66 13.56 -5.56 8.50
N GLY A 67 12.88 -5.82 9.63
CA GLY A 67 12.61 -4.81 10.66
C GLY A 67 11.39 -3.91 10.40
N LYS A 68 10.58 -4.16 9.35
CA LYS A 68 9.35 -3.41 9.09
C LYS A 68 8.37 -3.48 10.27
N LEU A 69 8.03 -2.30 10.81
CA LEU A 69 6.93 -2.12 11.76
C LEU A 69 5.65 -1.69 11.02
N LYS A 70 4.53 -2.34 11.31
CA LYS A 70 3.21 -2.04 10.70
C LYS A 70 2.51 -0.92 11.49
N LEU A 71 2.99 0.31 11.30
CA LEU A 71 2.48 1.52 11.96
C LEU A 71 2.17 2.60 10.92
N ILE A 72 1.15 3.42 11.19
CA ILE A 72 0.84 4.62 10.38
C ILE A 72 2.07 5.53 10.25
N LEU A 73 2.79 5.74 11.36
CA LEU A 73 4.04 6.51 11.37
C LEU A 73 5.06 5.97 10.37
N GLN A 74 5.21 4.65 10.30
CA GLN A 74 6.15 4.00 9.40
C GLN A 74 5.77 4.28 7.93
N GLY A 75 4.47 4.22 7.61
CA GLY A 75 3.99 4.54 6.26
C GLY A 75 4.35 5.96 5.81
N PHE A 76 4.31 6.95 6.71
CA PHE A 76 4.75 8.32 6.38
C PHE A 76 6.26 8.42 6.13
N ALA A 77 7.07 7.74 6.94
CA ALA A 77 8.52 7.71 6.72
C ALA A 77 8.87 7.05 5.37
N GLU A 78 8.20 5.95 5.05
CA GLU A 78 8.36 5.25 3.77
C GLU A 78 7.91 6.11 2.59
N ALA A 79 6.81 6.86 2.72
CA ALA A 79 6.37 7.79 1.69
C ALA A 79 7.44 8.84 1.36
N ALA A 80 8.11 9.38 2.37
CA ALA A 80 9.20 10.34 2.18
C ALA A 80 10.40 9.69 1.45
N VAL A 81 10.79 8.48 1.86
CA VAL A 81 11.88 7.73 1.22
C VAL A 81 11.55 7.39 -0.24
N ALA A 82 10.34 6.90 -0.50
CA ALA A 82 9.85 6.57 -1.83
C ALA A 82 9.85 7.79 -2.76
N ALA A 83 9.30 8.93 -2.29
CA ALA A 83 9.28 10.16 -3.07
C ALA A 83 10.69 10.64 -3.46
N HIS A 84 11.65 10.53 -2.53
CA HIS A 84 13.06 10.81 -2.80
C HIS A 84 13.67 9.83 -3.81
N GLY A 85 13.38 8.53 -3.71
CA GLY A 85 13.85 7.52 -4.66
C GLY A 85 13.25 7.69 -6.07
N ILE A 86 12.01 8.17 -6.15
CA ILE A 86 11.29 8.42 -7.42
C ILE A 86 11.81 9.69 -8.12
N TYR A 87 12.16 10.74 -7.37
CA TYR A 87 12.54 12.04 -7.94
C TYR A 87 13.54 11.97 -9.11
N PRO A 88 14.70 11.28 -9.02
CA PRO A 88 15.65 11.20 -10.14
C PRO A 88 15.11 10.45 -11.36
N LEU A 89 14.09 9.60 -11.20
CA LEU A 89 13.44 8.91 -12.33
C LEU A 89 12.52 9.84 -13.11
N ILE A 90 11.86 10.77 -12.43
CA ILE A 90 10.97 11.77 -13.04
C ILE A 90 11.76 12.97 -13.57
N HIS A 91 12.84 13.34 -12.90
CA HIS A 91 13.67 14.51 -13.21
C HIS A 91 15.15 14.12 -13.42
N PRO A 92 15.49 13.36 -14.47
CA PRO A 92 16.84 12.81 -14.65
C PRO A 92 17.93 13.87 -14.80
N ASP A 93 17.57 15.04 -15.35
CA ASP A 93 18.51 16.15 -15.60
C ASP A 93 18.47 17.22 -14.52
N THR A 94 17.71 17.00 -13.43
CA THR A 94 17.57 17.98 -12.33
C THR A 94 18.09 17.38 -11.04
N ALA A 95 19.14 17.97 -10.47
CA ALA A 95 19.60 17.59 -9.15
C ALA A 95 18.56 17.99 -8.09
N LEU A 96 18.25 17.07 -7.18
CA LEU A 96 17.38 17.37 -6.04
C LEU A 96 18.13 18.28 -5.05
N HIS A 97 17.76 19.55 -5.00
CA HIS A 97 18.20 20.45 -3.94
C HIS A 97 17.30 20.28 -2.72
N PHE A 98 17.77 19.49 -1.75
CA PHE A 98 17.02 19.25 -0.51
C PHE A 98 17.05 20.49 0.38
N GLU A 99 15.86 20.91 0.81
CA GLU A 99 15.66 22.00 1.76
C GLU A 99 14.69 21.56 2.85
N TYR A 100 14.95 21.99 4.08
CA TYR A 100 14.00 21.77 5.17
C TYR A 100 12.69 22.52 4.88
N SER A 101 11.55 21.89 5.17
CA SER A 101 10.23 22.51 4.97
C SER A 101 10.07 23.83 5.73
N THR A 102 10.76 23.98 6.88
CA THR A 102 10.80 25.21 7.67
C THR A 102 11.55 26.36 6.98
N THR A 103 12.47 26.06 6.06
CA THR A 103 13.19 27.05 5.25
C THR A 103 12.38 27.47 4.03
N LYS A 104 11.70 26.51 3.38
CA LYS A 104 10.94 26.74 2.15
C LYS A 104 9.65 27.56 2.35
N GLY A 105 9.09 27.54 3.56
CA GLY A 105 7.82 28.23 3.88
C GLY A 105 6.59 27.44 3.41
N VAL A 106 5.42 28.10 3.36
CA VAL A 106 4.15 27.46 2.97
C VAL A 106 4.18 27.17 1.45
N PRO A 107 3.84 25.95 1.00
CA PRO A 107 3.72 25.65 -0.43
C PRO A 107 2.71 26.60 -1.08
N THR A 108 3.13 27.33 -2.10
CA THR A 108 2.25 28.17 -2.96
C THR A 108 1.59 27.33 -4.03
#